data_AF-A0A7S4E6L1-F1
#
_entry.id   AF-A0A7S4E6L1-F1
#
_cell.length_a   1.000
_cell.length_b   1.000
_cell.length_c   1.000
_cell.angle_alpha   90.00
_cell.angle_beta   90.00
_cell.angle_gamma   90.00
#
_symmetry.space_group_name_H-M   'P 1'
#
loop_
_entity.id
_entity.type
_entity.pdbx_description
1 polymer ?
#
loop_
_entity_poly.entity_id
_entity_poly.type
_entity_poly.pdbx_seq_one_letter_code
_entity_poly.pdbx_strand_id
1 'polypeptide(L)'
;MPSMMGKAKAKERLLSTLPDEFRKVAQQANVPLNDFPNPYEYAQTLATYDLSKLPKASKETLQLYEDVIERDLPGIMQHFTSTPGAPPPSASSLQPDGELRGWLHKQATSGKWQRRYFALREGTLEYYRRPEEPKPSGALDLAGCRAKPRPESDRPFTIRIETRERPYHLAAASGDEMSEWLLCLQHHCSRGESG
;
A
#
# COMPACT_ATOMS: atom_id res chain seq x y z
N MET A 1 -27.16 -3.04 -39.90
CA MET A 1 -26.64 -1.72 -39.48
C MET A 1 -26.47 -1.76 -37.96
N PRO A 2 -25.27 -1.68 -37.36
CA PRO A 2 -25.12 -2.05 -35.96
C PRO A 2 -25.42 -0.87 -35.02
N SER A 3 -26.28 -1.15 -34.04
CA SER A 3 -26.76 -0.28 -32.97
C SER A 3 -25.66 0.02 -31.94
N MET A 4 -24.73 0.94 -32.25
CA MET A 4 -23.65 1.36 -31.34
C MET A 4 -23.94 2.65 -30.56
N MET A 5 -24.86 3.49 -31.06
CA MET A 5 -25.17 4.80 -30.47
C MET A 5 -25.75 4.72 -29.05
N GLY A 6 -26.48 3.65 -28.72
CA GLY A 6 -27.13 3.49 -27.41
C GLY A 6 -26.17 3.15 -26.27
N LYS A 7 -25.14 2.32 -26.53
CA LYS A 7 -24.20 1.85 -25.50
C LYS A 7 -23.24 2.95 -25.06
N ALA A 8 -22.76 3.77 -25.99
CA ALA A 8 -21.89 4.91 -25.67
C ALA A 8 -22.59 5.93 -24.77
N LYS A 9 -23.85 6.27 -25.10
CA LYS A 9 -24.69 7.17 -24.29
C LYS A 9 -25.02 6.59 -22.91
N ALA A 10 -25.20 5.27 -22.82
CA ALA A 10 -25.39 4.59 -21.53
C ALA A 10 -24.13 4.64 -20.65
N LYS A 11 -22.94 4.44 -21.23
CA LYS A 11 -21.65 4.58 -20.54
C LYS A 11 -21.44 6.00 -20.02
N GLU A 12 -21.68 7.01 -20.86
CA GLU A 12 -21.56 8.42 -20.47
C GLU A 12 -22.49 8.76 -19.30
N ARG A 13 -23.75 8.34 -19.37
CA ARG A 13 -24.72 8.52 -18.27
C ARG A 13 -24.24 7.88 -16.98
N LEU A 14 -23.83 6.61 -17.03
CA LEU A 14 -23.33 5.88 -15.87
C LEU A 14 -22.14 6.58 -15.21
N LEU A 15 -21.17 7.05 -16.00
CA LEU A 15 -20.01 7.78 -15.47
C LEU A 15 -20.42 9.13 -14.86
N SER A 16 -21.37 9.84 -15.46
CA SER A 16 -21.84 11.14 -14.96
C SER A 16 -22.64 11.04 -13.66
N THR A 17 -23.36 9.94 -13.44
CA THR A 17 -24.22 9.74 -12.25
C THR A 17 -23.52 9.01 -11.11
N LEU A 18 -22.31 8.49 -11.34
CA LEU A 18 -21.56 7.67 -10.38
C LEU A 18 -21.39 8.34 -9.00
N PRO A 19 -21.04 9.64 -8.91
CA PRO A 19 -20.89 10.30 -7.61
C PRO A 19 -22.20 10.33 -6.80
N ASP A 20 -23.34 10.47 -7.47
CA ASP A 20 -24.65 10.48 -6.80
C ASP A 20 -25.07 9.09 -6.36
N GLU A 21 -24.73 8.04 -7.12
CA GLU A 21 -24.94 6.65 -6.70
C GLU A 21 -24.11 6.31 -5.45
N PHE A 22 -22.85 6.73 -5.40
CA PHE A 22 -22.00 6.54 -4.21
C PHE A 22 -22.60 7.22 -2.97
N ARG A 23 -23.14 8.44 -3.12
CA ARG A 23 -23.83 9.15 -2.02
C ARG A 23 -25.06 8.39 -1.53
N LYS A 24 -25.87 7.83 -2.44
CA LYS A 24 -27.06 7.05 -2.08
C LYS A 24 -26.68 5.78 -1.32
N VAL A 25 -25.68 5.05 -1.81
CA VAL A 25 -25.19 3.83 -1.14
C VAL A 25 -24.64 4.14 0.24
N ALA A 26 -23.85 5.22 0.38
CA ALA A 26 -23.34 5.67 1.67
C ALA A 26 -24.47 5.97 2.67
N GLN A 27 -25.54 6.64 2.22
CA GLN A 27 -26.72 6.90 3.06
C GLN A 27 -27.47 5.63 3.43
N GLN A 28 -27.67 4.71 2.48
CA GLN A 28 -28.41 3.46 2.71
C GLN A 28 -27.65 2.49 3.63
N ALA A 29 -26.34 2.41 3.50
CA ALA A 29 -25.47 1.54 4.30
C ALA A 29 -25.05 2.20 5.64
N ASN A 30 -25.40 3.46 5.86
CA ASN A 30 -24.97 4.26 7.02
C ASN A 30 -23.43 4.30 7.19
N VAL A 31 -22.71 4.43 6.08
CA VAL A 31 -21.25 4.49 6.03
C VAL A 31 -20.81 5.92 5.67
N PRO A 32 -19.85 6.53 6.39
CA PRO A 32 -19.37 7.87 6.08
C PRO A 32 -18.81 7.97 4.67
N LEU A 33 -19.05 9.09 3.96
CA LEU A 33 -18.53 9.29 2.60
C LEU A 33 -16.99 9.22 2.52
N ASN A 34 -16.30 9.48 3.63
CA ASN A 34 -14.83 9.45 3.69
C ASN A 34 -14.25 8.03 3.73
N ASP A 35 -15.09 7.02 4.01
CA ASP A 35 -14.72 5.59 3.96
C ASP A 35 -14.96 4.98 2.57
N PHE A 36 -15.63 5.70 1.67
CA PHE A 36 -15.79 5.26 0.27
C PHE A 36 -14.60 5.66 -0.59
N PRO A 37 -14.26 4.87 -1.63
CA PRO A 37 -13.27 5.28 -2.61
C PRO A 37 -13.73 6.54 -3.36
N ASN A 38 -12.77 7.35 -3.82
CA ASN A 38 -13.07 8.61 -4.51
C ASN A 38 -13.89 8.33 -5.79
N PRO A 39 -15.13 8.83 -5.90
CA PRO A 39 -16.01 8.51 -7.02
C PRO A 39 -15.51 9.05 -8.36
N TYR A 40 -14.71 10.13 -8.37
CA TYR A 40 -14.15 10.70 -9.59
C TYR A 40 -12.98 9.86 -10.12
N GLU A 41 -12.12 9.37 -9.23
CA GLU A 41 -11.04 8.44 -9.60
C GLU A 41 -11.60 7.10 -10.06
N TYR A 42 -12.65 6.62 -9.39
CA TYR A 42 -13.34 5.40 -9.78
C TYR A 42 -14.00 5.56 -11.16
N ALA A 43 -14.62 6.70 -11.45
CA ALA A 43 -15.16 7.01 -12.78
C ALA A 43 -14.08 7.06 -13.87
N GLN A 44 -12.91 7.66 -13.60
CA GLN A 44 -11.79 7.67 -14.53
C GLN A 44 -11.30 6.26 -14.83
N THR A 45 -11.17 5.43 -13.80
CA THR A 45 -10.78 4.02 -13.94
C THR A 45 -11.80 3.25 -14.77
N LEU A 46 -13.09 3.35 -14.46
CA LEU A 46 -14.19 2.75 -15.22
C LEU A 46 -14.23 3.20 -16.69
N ALA A 47 -13.83 4.44 -16.97
CA ALA A 47 -13.79 4.96 -18.34
C ALA A 47 -12.80 4.19 -19.23
N THR A 48 -11.73 3.61 -18.65
CA THR A 48 -10.76 2.79 -19.38
C THR A 48 -11.29 1.42 -19.81
N TYR A 49 -12.32 0.91 -19.13
CA TYR A 49 -12.89 -0.40 -19.43
C TYR A 49 -13.89 -0.34 -20.60
N ASP A 50 -13.90 -1.42 -21.36
CA ASP A 50 -14.87 -1.64 -22.43
C ASP A 50 -16.16 -2.27 -21.88
N LEU A 51 -17.05 -1.40 -21.38
CA LEU A 51 -18.34 -1.80 -20.82
C LEU A 51 -19.28 -2.44 -21.86
N SER A 52 -18.97 -2.36 -23.16
CA SER A 52 -19.80 -2.96 -24.20
C SER A 52 -19.72 -4.49 -24.21
N LYS A 53 -18.67 -5.04 -23.59
CA LYS A 53 -18.38 -6.47 -23.43
C LYS A 53 -19.01 -7.10 -22.19
N LEU A 54 -19.63 -6.30 -21.32
CA LEU A 54 -20.30 -6.84 -20.15
C LEU A 54 -21.43 -7.79 -20.57
N PRO A 55 -21.58 -8.94 -19.88
CA PRO A 55 -22.68 -9.85 -20.13
C PRO A 55 -24.01 -9.13 -19.90
N LYS A 56 -25.09 -9.61 -20.55
CA LYS A 56 -26.42 -9.09 -20.27
C LYS A 56 -26.72 -9.33 -18.79
N ALA A 57 -27.15 -8.28 -18.08
CA ALA A 57 -27.58 -8.37 -16.69
C ALA A 57 -28.89 -9.17 -16.61
N SER A 58 -28.79 -10.50 -16.55
CA SER A 58 -29.90 -11.37 -16.18
C SER A 58 -29.98 -11.45 -14.65
N LYS A 59 -31.16 -11.81 -14.14
CA LYS A 59 -31.36 -12.02 -12.71
C LYS A 59 -30.40 -13.08 -12.16
N GLU A 60 -30.20 -14.16 -12.91
CA GLU A 60 -29.28 -15.26 -12.56
C GLU A 60 -27.82 -14.79 -12.51
N THR A 61 -27.38 -13.98 -13.47
CA THR A 61 -26.02 -13.45 -13.47
C THR A 61 -25.79 -12.48 -12.30
N LEU A 62 -26.75 -11.61 -11.99
CA LEU A 62 -26.64 -10.69 -10.85
C LEU A 62 -26.60 -11.45 -9.52
N GLN A 63 -27.45 -12.47 -9.36
CA GLN A 63 -27.46 -13.32 -8.16
C GLN A 63 -26.13 -14.07 -7.99
N LEU A 64 -25.54 -14.58 -9.08
CA LEU A 64 -24.23 -15.21 -9.02
C LEU A 64 -23.15 -14.24 -8.53
N TYR A 65 -23.17 -12.99 -9.01
CA TYR A 65 -22.21 -11.98 -8.54
C TYR A 65 -22.46 -11.61 -7.08
N GLU A 66 -23.71 -11.45 -6.64
CA GLU A 66 -24.06 -11.21 -5.23
C GLU A 66 -23.58 -12.36 -4.34
N ASP A 67 -23.86 -13.61 -4.71
CA ASP A 67 -23.44 -14.81 -3.97
C ASP A 67 -21.90 -14.85 -3.82
N VAL A 68 -21.17 -14.58 -4.90
CA VAL A 68 -19.69 -14.52 -4.86
C VAL A 68 -19.23 -13.39 -3.94
N ILE A 69 -19.82 -12.20 -4.04
CA ILE A 69 -19.47 -11.03 -3.19
C ILE A 69 -19.75 -11.30 -1.72
N GLU A 70 -20.88 -11.94 -1.39
CA GLU A 70 -21.32 -12.17 -0.01
C GLU A 70 -20.64 -13.37 0.65
N ARG A 71 -20.35 -14.44 -0.10
CA ARG A 71 -19.91 -15.72 0.46
C ARG A 71 -18.45 -16.02 0.19
N ASP A 72 -18.02 -15.87 -1.06
CA ASP A 72 -16.69 -16.31 -1.49
C ASP A 72 -15.65 -15.21 -1.25
N LEU A 73 -16.00 -13.96 -1.56
CA LEU A 73 -15.11 -12.81 -1.48
C LEU A 73 -14.61 -12.54 -0.06
N PRO A 74 -15.42 -12.65 1.02
CA PRO A 74 -14.92 -12.52 2.38
C PRO A 74 -13.89 -13.59 2.75
N GLY A 75 -14.08 -14.83 2.31
CA GLY A 75 -13.11 -15.91 2.51
C GLY A 75 -11.80 -15.63 1.76
N ILE A 76 -11.89 -15.21 0.50
CA ILE A 76 -10.74 -14.79 -0.30
C ILE A 76 -10.02 -13.62 0.36
N MET A 77 -10.76 -12.60 0.82
CA MET A 77 -10.21 -11.46 1.54
C MET A 77 -9.52 -11.91 2.82
N GLN A 78 -10.07 -12.84 3.60
CA GLN A 78 -9.39 -13.37 4.80
C GLN A 78 -8.03 -14.00 4.52
N HIS A 79 -7.82 -14.57 3.33
CA HIS A 79 -6.49 -15.06 2.93
C HIS A 79 -5.52 -13.93 2.54
N PHE A 80 -6.02 -12.78 2.08
CA PHE A 80 -5.22 -11.59 1.83
C PHE A 80 -5.03 -10.71 3.09
N THR A 81 -5.96 -10.79 4.05
CA THR A 81 -6.05 -9.90 5.22
C THR A 81 -5.96 -10.63 6.56
N SER A 82 -5.44 -11.86 6.62
CA SER A 82 -5.09 -12.49 7.91
C SER A 82 -4.07 -11.57 8.62
N THR A 83 -4.47 -10.70 9.55
CA THR A 83 -5.21 -10.97 10.80
C THR A 83 -6.12 -9.80 11.23
N PRO A 84 -7.31 -10.07 11.82
CA PRO A 84 -8.09 -9.06 12.55
C PRO A 84 -7.60 -8.95 14.01
N GLY A 85 -7.20 -7.74 14.42
CA GLY A 85 -7.16 -7.33 15.83
C GLY A 85 -5.81 -7.41 16.57
N ALA A 86 -4.75 -7.89 15.95
CA ALA A 86 -3.38 -7.68 16.45
C ALA A 86 -2.55 -7.08 15.31
N PRO A 87 -1.83 -5.95 15.51
CA PRO A 87 -0.75 -5.65 14.59
C PRO A 87 0.14 -6.91 14.58
N PRO A 88 0.47 -7.48 13.41
CA PRO A 88 1.50 -8.52 13.40
C PRO A 88 2.69 -7.92 14.15
N PRO A 89 3.43 -8.68 14.97
CA PRO A 89 4.59 -8.18 15.71
C PRO A 89 5.74 -7.69 14.79
N SER A 90 5.45 -7.48 13.51
CA SER A 90 6.29 -7.05 12.40
C SER A 90 5.71 -5.86 11.62
N ALA A 91 4.52 -5.33 11.94
CA ALA A 91 3.95 -4.21 11.18
C ALA A 91 4.74 -2.94 11.44
N SER A 92 5.30 -2.39 10.37
CA SER A 92 5.72 -1.00 10.36
C SER A 92 4.48 -0.13 10.54
N SER A 93 4.57 0.82 11.47
CA SER A 93 3.47 1.67 11.89
C SER A 93 3.92 3.12 11.75
N LEU A 94 3.19 3.89 10.96
CA LEU A 94 3.35 5.34 10.91
C LEU A 94 2.74 5.92 12.18
N GLN A 95 3.59 6.52 13.01
CA GLN A 95 3.18 7.14 14.27
C GLN A 95 2.54 8.53 14.01
N PRO A 96 1.75 9.06 14.96
CA PRO A 96 1.06 10.36 14.79
C PRO A 96 2.00 11.56 14.58
N ASP A 97 3.25 11.43 15.01
CA ASP A 97 4.35 12.38 14.79
C ASP A 97 4.94 12.30 13.37
N GLY A 98 4.41 11.42 12.51
CA GLY A 98 4.89 11.17 11.15
C GLY A 98 6.10 10.25 11.08
N GLU A 99 6.49 9.61 12.18
CA GLU A 99 7.62 8.70 12.21
C GLU A 99 7.22 7.28 11.81
N LEU A 100 7.91 6.72 10.82
CA LEU A 100 7.74 5.31 10.47
C LEU A 100 8.61 4.45 11.38
N ARG A 101 7.99 3.51 12.11
CA ARG A 101 8.71 2.59 12.99
C ARG A 101 8.27 1.14 12.78
N GLY A 102 9.19 0.20 12.84
CA GLY A 102 8.87 -1.20 12.55
C GLY A 102 10.05 -2.15 12.59
N TRP A 103 9.79 -3.44 12.42
CA TRP A 103 10.84 -4.46 12.45
C TRP A 103 11.33 -4.80 11.05
N LEU A 104 12.60 -4.52 10.77
CA LEU A 104 13.24 -4.94 9.53
C LEU A 104 14.39 -5.91 9.78
N HIS A 105 14.73 -6.68 8.77
CA HIS A 105 15.96 -7.46 8.76
C HIS A 105 17.07 -6.66 8.10
N LYS A 106 18.15 -6.41 8.81
CA LYS A 106 19.34 -5.73 8.30
C LYS A 106 20.43 -6.73 7.97
N GLN A 107 21.09 -6.59 6.83
CA GLN A 107 22.32 -7.32 6.55
C GLN A 107 23.49 -6.70 7.32
N ALA A 108 24.18 -7.50 8.13
CA ALA A 108 25.43 -7.13 8.77
C ALA A 108 26.57 -7.17 7.74
N THR A 109 27.69 -6.52 8.04
CA THR A 109 28.90 -6.54 7.18
C THR A 109 29.43 -7.96 6.96
N SER A 110 29.17 -8.87 7.90
CA SER A 110 29.49 -10.30 7.77
C SER A 110 28.54 -11.08 6.84
N GLY A 111 27.57 -10.42 6.21
CA GLY A 111 26.55 -11.03 5.35
C GLY A 111 25.35 -11.62 6.10
N LYS A 112 25.44 -11.79 7.43
CA LYS A 112 24.34 -12.33 8.25
C LYS A 112 23.20 -11.33 8.42
N TRP A 113 21.97 -11.80 8.27
CA TRP A 113 20.77 -10.99 8.49
C TRP A 113 20.39 -10.96 9.97
N GLN A 114 20.07 -9.77 10.47
CA GLN A 114 19.67 -9.55 11.86
C GLN A 114 18.38 -8.74 11.92
N ARG A 115 17.41 -9.21 12.71
CA ARG A 115 16.19 -8.46 12.99
C ARG A 115 16.52 -7.28 13.92
N ARG A 116 16.11 -6.08 13.52
CA ARG A 116 16.28 -4.84 14.29
C ARG A 116 14.99 -4.03 14.22
N TYR A 117 14.71 -3.31 15.30
CA TYR A 117 13.61 -2.36 15.32
C TYR A 117 14.14 -1.05 14.74
N PHE A 118 13.51 -0.54 13.69
CA PHE A 118 13.88 0.70 13.02
C PHE A 118 12.90 1.81 13.36
N ALA A 119 13.42 3.03 13.48
CA ALA A 119 12.63 4.25 13.60
C ALA A 119 13.22 5.30 12.67
N LEU A 120 12.37 5.90 11.83
CA LEU A 120 12.74 7.01 10.96
C LEU A 120 12.29 8.32 11.62
N ARG A 121 13.26 9.13 12.06
CA ARG A 121 13.05 10.39 12.78
C ARG A 121 13.79 11.52 12.10
N GLU A 122 13.09 12.57 11.69
CA GLU A 122 13.71 13.81 11.18
C GLU A 122 14.79 13.59 10.08
N GLY A 123 14.59 12.59 9.21
CA GLY A 123 15.56 12.25 8.16
C GLY A 123 16.73 11.34 8.60
N THR A 124 16.78 10.94 9.86
CA THR A 124 17.71 9.94 10.38
C THR A 124 17.02 8.60 10.57
N LEU A 125 17.60 7.54 10.00
CA LEU A 125 17.16 6.17 10.20
C LEU A 125 17.92 5.52 11.36
N GLU A 126 17.26 5.34 12.48
CA GLU A 126 17.82 4.72 13.67
C GLU A 126 17.38 3.26 13.79
N TYR A 127 18.23 2.42 14.40
CA TYR A 127 17.86 1.04 14.70
C TYR A 127 18.32 0.58 16.07
N TYR A 128 17.51 -0.29 16.67
CA TYR A 128 17.66 -0.79 18.02
C TYR A 128 17.62 -2.31 18.04
N ARG A 129 18.24 -2.89 19.07
CA ARG A 129 18.10 -4.33 19.33
C ARG A 129 16.70 -4.65 19.85
N ARG A 130 16.13 -3.75 20.66
CA ARG A 130 14.75 -3.80 21.17
C ARG A 130 14.15 -2.39 21.18
N PRO A 131 12.83 -2.23 20.99
CA PRO A 131 12.19 -0.91 20.92
C PRO A 131 12.24 -0.14 22.25
N GLU A 132 12.43 -0.81 23.38
CA GLU A 132 12.51 -0.18 24.71
C GLU A 132 13.90 0.37 25.04
N GLU A 133 14.90 0.16 24.17
CA GLU A 133 16.25 0.64 24.42
C GLU A 133 16.35 2.16 24.19
N PRO A 134 16.86 2.94 25.17
CA PRO A 134 16.92 4.40 25.04
C PRO A 134 18.00 4.87 24.06
N LYS A 135 18.97 4.01 23.73
CA LYS A 135 20.09 4.34 22.84
C LYS A 135 20.03 3.48 21.58
N PRO A 136 20.13 4.07 20.38
CA PRO A 136 20.18 3.30 19.15
C PRO A 136 21.45 2.45 19.08
N SER A 137 21.30 1.24 18.54
CA SER A 137 22.44 0.39 18.15
C SER A 137 23.21 0.96 16.95
N GLY A 138 22.56 1.83 16.18
CA GLY A 138 23.18 2.66 15.17
C GLY A 138 22.17 3.61 14.53
N ALA A 139 22.70 4.65 13.91
CA ALA A 139 21.93 5.66 13.19
C ALA A 139 22.54 5.87 11.80
N LEU A 140 21.70 6.19 10.83
CA LEU A 140 22.08 6.52 9.46
C LEU A 140 21.36 7.80 9.05
N ASP A 141 22.13 8.87 8.84
CA ASP A 141 21.61 10.08 8.19
C ASP A 141 21.28 9.77 6.72
N LEU A 142 20.04 10.04 6.32
CA LEU A 142 19.56 9.77 4.96
C LEU A 142 19.88 10.92 4.00
N ALA A 143 20.40 12.05 4.46
CA ALA A 143 20.74 13.18 3.59
C ALA A 143 21.71 12.75 2.47
N GLY A 144 21.27 12.87 1.21
CA GLY A 144 22.07 12.48 0.04
C GLY A 144 22.24 10.96 -0.13
N CYS A 145 21.51 10.14 0.62
CA CYS A 145 21.42 8.71 0.36
C CYS A 145 20.48 8.42 -0.83
N ARG A 146 20.47 7.17 -1.31
CA ARG A 146 19.52 6.72 -2.33
C ARG A 146 18.95 5.35 -1.99
N ALA A 147 17.65 5.28 -1.73
CA ALA A 147 16.95 4.02 -1.45
C ALA A 147 16.29 3.46 -2.72
N LYS A 148 16.54 2.17 -3.02
CA LYS A 148 15.96 1.47 -4.17
C LYS A 148 15.61 0.01 -3.85
N PRO A 149 14.62 -0.58 -4.54
CA PRO A 149 14.38 -2.01 -4.53
C PRO A 149 15.62 -2.81 -4.96
N ARG A 150 15.81 -3.99 -4.36
CA ARG A 150 16.81 -4.97 -4.78
C ARG A 150 16.15 -6.34 -4.95
N PRO A 151 15.56 -6.62 -6.13
CA PRO A 151 14.89 -7.90 -6.39
C PRO A 151 15.87 -9.07 -6.47
N GLU A 152 17.14 -8.83 -6.84
CA GLU A 152 18.21 -9.83 -6.95
C GLU A 152 18.84 -10.24 -5.60
N SER A 153 18.21 -9.91 -4.48
CA SER A 153 18.68 -10.28 -3.14
C SER A 153 18.28 -11.72 -2.81
N ASP A 154 19.10 -12.43 -2.03
CA ASP A 154 18.75 -13.77 -1.50
C ASP A 154 17.49 -13.76 -0.64
N ARG A 155 17.05 -12.56 -0.22
CA ARG A 155 15.85 -12.35 0.58
C ARG A 155 14.84 -11.48 -0.19
N PRO A 156 13.56 -11.88 -0.28
CA PRO A 156 12.54 -11.05 -0.91
C PRO A 156 12.35 -9.74 -0.15
N PHE A 157 11.71 -8.77 -0.81
CA PHE A 157 11.34 -7.48 -0.23
C PHE A 157 12.55 -6.68 0.31
N THR A 158 13.69 -6.79 -0.37
CA THR A 158 14.94 -6.11 0.03
C THR A 158 15.01 -4.70 -0.55
N ILE A 159 15.29 -3.73 0.31
CA ILE A 159 15.64 -2.34 0.01
C ILE A 159 17.16 -2.19 0.14
N ARG A 160 17.79 -1.59 -0.86
CA ARG A 160 19.19 -1.16 -0.82
C ARG A 160 19.24 0.34 -0.63
N ILE A 161 19.85 0.79 0.47
CA ILE A 161 20.14 2.20 0.73
C ILE A 161 21.61 2.43 0.40
N GLU A 162 21.86 3.24 -0.62
CA GLU A 162 23.21 3.65 -1.03
C GLU A 162 23.60 4.86 -0.19
N THR A 163 24.70 4.71 0.55
CA THR A 163 25.28 5.75 1.40
C THR A 163 26.70 6.05 0.91
N ARG A 164 27.32 7.11 1.44
CA ARG A 164 28.70 7.51 1.07
C ARG A 164 29.76 6.48 1.47
N GLU A 165 29.54 5.77 2.58
CA GLU A 165 30.51 4.80 3.09
C GLU A 165 30.28 3.39 2.51
N ARG A 166 29.05 2.88 2.62
CA ARG A 166 28.70 1.52 2.21
C ARG A 166 27.20 1.36 1.95
N PRO A 167 26.79 0.42 1.08
CA PRO A 167 25.38 0.10 0.92
C PRO A 167 24.84 -0.60 2.18
N TYR A 168 23.62 -0.25 2.56
CA TYR A 168 22.83 -0.95 3.57
C TYR A 168 21.73 -1.75 2.88
N HIS A 169 21.50 -2.97 3.37
CA HIS A 169 20.42 -3.83 2.89
C HIS A 169 19.44 -4.11 4.01
N LEU A 170 18.19 -3.77 3.77
CA LEU A 170 17.07 -3.96 4.68
C LEU A 170 16.03 -4.82 4.00
N ALA A 171 15.47 -5.82 4.66
CA ALA A 171 14.40 -6.65 4.13
C ALA A 171 13.17 -6.55 5.03
N ALA A 172 12.05 -6.21 4.40
CA ALA A 172 10.74 -6.17 5.03
C ALA A 172 10.12 -7.58 5.12
N ALA A 173 9.04 -7.72 5.88
CA ALA A 173 8.28 -8.97 5.97
C ALA A 173 7.35 -9.16 4.76
N SER A 174 6.90 -8.07 4.13
CA SER A 174 6.01 -8.10 2.96
C SER A 174 6.36 -7.03 1.92
N GLY A 175 5.75 -7.13 0.74
CA GLY A 175 5.88 -6.13 -0.33
C GLY A 175 5.24 -4.79 0.04
N ASP A 176 4.13 -4.80 0.78
CA ASP A 176 3.47 -3.58 1.26
C ASP A 176 4.37 -2.83 2.24
N GLU A 177 4.91 -3.54 3.24
CA GLU A 177 5.83 -2.96 4.22
C GLU A 177 7.09 -2.43 3.55
N MET A 178 7.64 -3.16 2.57
CA MET A 178 8.76 -2.66 1.76
C MET A 178 8.40 -1.35 1.06
N SER A 179 7.20 -1.26 0.48
CA SER A 179 6.76 -0.09 -0.27
C SER A 179 6.61 1.13 0.64
N GLU A 180 6.03 0.95 1.83
CA GLU A 180 5.93 1.99 2.86
C GLU A 180 7.31 2.52 3.27
N TRP A 181 8.22 1.62 3.64
CA TRP A 181 9.59 2.01 3.99
C TRP A 181 10.30 2.69 2.84
N LEU A 182 10.21 2.15 1.63
CA LEU A 182 10.88 2.69 0.47
C LEU A 182 10.43 4.12 0.17
N LEU A 183 9.13 4.38 0.21
CA LEU A 183 8.55 5.70 -0.04
C LEU A 183 9.05 6.71 1.00
N CYS A 184 9.00 6.36 2.29
CA CYS A 184 9.49 7.23 3.36
C CYS A 184 11.01 7.47 3.25
N LEU A 185 11.81 6.43 2.98
CA LEU A 185 13.25 6.55 2.82
C LEU A 185 13.61 7.45 1.63
N GLN A 186 12.95 7.27 0.48
CA GLN A 186 13.18 8.07 -0.72
C GLN A 186 12.82 9.55 -0.50
N HIS A 187 11.70 9.82 0.15
CA HIS A 187 11.29 11.19 0.49
C HIS A 187 12.30 11.91 1.40
N HIS A 188 12.91 11.22 2.36
CA HIS A 188 13.93 11.83 3.23
C HIS A 188 15.30 11.94 2.54
N CYS A 189 15.62 10.98 1.67
CA CYS A 189 16.85 11.02 0.86
C CYS A 189 16.92 12.27 -0.04
N SER A 190 15.79 12.68 -0.65
CA SER A 190 15.74 13.84 -1.55
C SER A 190 15.75 15.20 -0.84
N ARG A 191 15.30 15.26 0.42
CA ARG A 191 15.27 16.52 1.20
C ARG A 191 16.65 16.98 1.67
N GLY A 192 17.65 16.09 1.66
CA GLY A 192 19.04 16.43 1.99
C GLY A 192 19.80 17.16 0.88
N GLU A 193 19.21 17.38 -0.31
CA GLU A 193 19.86 18.05 -1.43
C GLU A 193 19.64 19.59 -1.46
N SER A 194 18.93 20.16 -0.49
CA SER A 194 18.55 21.60 -0.46
C SER A 194 19.26 22.43 0.63
N GLY A 195 20.43 22.00 1.12
CA GLY A 195 21.25 22.74 2.09
C GLY A 195 22.49 23.34 1.45
#